data_AF-A0A525CCY0-F1
#
_entry.id   AF-A0A525CCY0-F1
#
_cell.length_a   1.000
_cell.length_b   1.000
_cell.length_c   1.000
_cell.angle_alpha   90.00
_cell.angle_beta   90.00
_cell.angle_gamma   90.00
#
_symmetry.space_group_name_H-M   'P 1'
#
loop_
_entity.id
_entity.type
_entity.pdbx_description
1 polymer ?
#
loop_
_entity_poly.entity_id
_entity_poly.type
_entity_poly.pdbx_seq_one_letter_code
_entity_poly.pdbx_strand_id
1 'polypeptide(L)' 'DTIEAVVEVAELNREKNRLKFKAWCINQNDKKVLESEGVVMPPKKRK' A
#
# COMPACT_ATOMS: atom_id res chain seq x y z
N ASP A 1 -6.56 9.39 17.86
CA ASP A 1 -6.61 7.96 17.59
C ASP A 1 -5.29 7.46 17.05
N THR A 2 -4.88 6.29 17.52
CA THR A 2 -3.72 5.57 16.96
C THR A 2 -4.23 4.79 15.77
N ILE A 3 -3.62 5.00 14.61
CA ILE A 3 -4.01 4.34 13.36
C ILE A 3 -2.85 3.47 12.89
N GLU A 4 -3.11 2.18 12.75
CA GLU A 4 -2.22 1.24 12.07
C GLU A 4 -2.62 1.15 10.59
N ALA A 5 -1.66 1.29 9.69
CA ALA A 5 -1.88 1.16 8.25
C ALA A 5 -1.18 -0.10 7.73
N VAL A 6 -1.95 -0.99 7.09
CA VAL A 6 -1.45 -2.19 6.43
C VAL A 6 -1.48 -1.96 4.93
N VAL A 7 -0.39 -2.33 4.25
CA VAL A 7 -0.25 -2.20 2.79
C VAL A 7 0.12 -3.55 2.21
N GLU A 8 -0.62 -3.98 1.19
CA GLU A 8 -0.41 -5.24 0.48
C GLU A 8 -0.15 -4.97 -1.00
N VAL A 9 0.88 -5.62 -1.55
CA VAL A 9 1.20 -5.53 -2.98
C VAL A 9 0.20 -6.37 -3.76
N ALA A 10 -0.64 -5.71 -4.56
CA ALA A 10 -1.65 -6.37 -5.39
C ALA A 10 -1.10 -6.79 -6.76
N GLU A 11 -0.21 -5.99 -7.34
CA GLU A 11 0.40 -6.28 -8.65
C GLU A 11 1.76 -5.59 -8.81
N LEU A 12 2.73 -6.26 -9.44
CA LEU A 12 4.02 -5.67 -9.82
C LEU A 12 4.24 -5.75 -11.33
N ASN A 13 4.23 -4.60 -12.00
CA ASN A 13 4.56 -4.47 -13.41
C ASN A 13 6.01 -3.99 -13.57
N ARG A 14 6.92 -4.92 -13.89
CA ARG A 14 8.35 -4.64 -14.05
C ARG A 14 8.69 -3.88 -15.32
N GLU A 15 7.95 -4.11 -16.41
CA GLU A 15 8.17 -3.43 -17.69
C GLU A 15 7.95 -1.92 -17.58
N LYS A 16 6.90 -1.51 -16.87
CA LYS A 16 6.53 -0.11 -16.66
C LYS A 16 7.07 0.47 -15.35
N ASN A 17 7.77 -0.32 -14.54
CA ASN A 17 8.19 0.01 -13.18
C ASN A 17 7.01 0.55 -12.33
N ARG A 18 5.89 -0.17 -12.28
CA ARG A 18 4.71 0.21 -11.48
C ARG A 18 4.31 -0.89 -10.51
N LEU A 19 3.82 -0.49 -9.34
CA LEU A 19 3.28 -1.37 -8.32
C LEU A 19 1.88 -0.90 -7.96
N LYS A 20 0.89 -1.80 -8.03
CA LYS A 20 -0.44 -1.58 -7.48
C LYS A 20 -0.48 -2.14 -6.06
N PHE A 21 -1.09 -1.40 -5.13
CA PHE A 21 -1.27 -1.84 -3.76
C PHE A 21 -2.71 -1.65 -3.30
N LYS A 22 -3.10 -2.44 -2.30
CA LYS A 22 -4.26 -2.20 -1.46
C LYS A 22 -3.75 -1.81 -0.08
N ALA A 23 -4.45 -0.92 0.59
CA ALA A 23 -4.13 -0.53 1.95
C ALA A 23 -5.39 -0.33 2.77
N TRP A 24 -5.31 -0.66 4.05
CA TRP A 24 -6.37 -0.39 5.00
C TRP A 24 -5.81 0.09 6.32
N CYS A 25 -6.61 0.88 7.03
CA CYS A 25 -6.24 1.42 8.32
C CYS A 25 -7.15 0.88 9.42
N ILE A 26 -6.56 0.53 10.56
CA ILE A 26 -7.22 0.00 11.75
C ILE A 26 -6.96 0.96 12.91
N ASN A 27 -8.00 1.31 13.68
CA ASN A 27 -7.83 2.15 14.87
C ASN A 27 -7.60 1.32 16.14
N GLN A 28 -7.40 1.97 17.29
CA GLN A 28 -7.19 1.29 18.58
C GLN A 28 -8.35 0.41 19.07
N ASN A 29 -9.49 0.40 18.37
CA ASN A 29 -10.67 -0.41 18.69
C ASN A 29 -10.84 -1.56 17.67
N ASP A 30 -9.78 -1.95 16.96
CA ASP A 30 -9.77 -2.95 15.89
C ASP A 30 -10.78 -2.69 14.75
N LYS A 31 -11.19 -1.43 14.58
CA LYS A 31 -12.13 -1.04 13.53
C LYS A 31 -11.38 -0.60 12.29
N LYS A 32 -11.70 -1.19 11.14
CA LYS A 32 -11.27 -0.70 9.84
C LYS A 32 -11.90 0.68 9.59
N VAL A 33 -11.07 1.72 9.48
CA VAL A 33 -11.49 3.12 9.32
C VAL A 33 -11.21 3.68 7.92
N LEU A 34 -10.31 3.04 7.16
CA LEU A 34 -9.99 3.42 5.79
C LEU A 34 -9.71 2.17 4.96
N GLU A 35 -10.12 2.22 3.71
CA GLU A 35 -9.69 1.29 2.67
C GLU A 35 -9.30 2.11 1.44
N SER A 36 -8.20 1.73 0.81
CA SER A 36 -7.63 2.45 -0.33
C SER A 36 -6.90 1.51 -1.26
N GLU A 37 -6.77 1.95 -2.49
CA GLU A 37 -5.93 1.33 -3.51
C GLU A 37 -5.11 2.41 -4.20
N GLY A 38 -3.95 2.04 -4.72
CA GLY A 38 -3.08 3.01 -5.38
C GLY A 38 -2.05 2.37 -6.28
N VAL A 39 -1.44 3.21 -7.12
CA VAL A 39 -0.36 2.83 -8.02
C VAL A 39 0.84 3.72 -7.78
N VAL A 40 2.00 3.12 -7.51
CA VAL A 40 3.27 3.82 -7.31
C VAL A 40 4.33 3.36 -8.28
N MET A 41 5.39 4.14 -8.41
CA MET A 41 6.61 3.75 -9.11
C MET A 41 7.68 3.39 -8.07
N PRO A 42 8.10 2.12 -7.97
CA PRO A 42 9.14 1.72 -7.03
C PRO A 42 10.49 2.40 -7.35
N PRO A 43 11.34 2.64 -6.34
CA PRO A 43 12.68 3.14 -6.56
C PRO A 43 13.47 2.15 -7.42
N LYS A 44 14.26 2.68 -8.35
CA LYS A 44 15.20 1.85 -9.14
C LYS A 44 16.31 1.35 -8.23
N LYS A 45 16.78 0.13 -8.48
CA LYS A 45 17.93 -0.45 -7.76
C LYS A 45 19.11 0.52 -7.84
N ARG A 46 19.73 0.86 -6.70
CA ARG A 46 20.98 1.64 -6.69
C ARG A 46 22.07 0.81 -7.39
N LYS A 47 22.82 1.46 -8.27
CA LYS A 47 23.97 0.86 -8.99
C LYS A 47 25.14 0.67 -8.04
#